data_AF-A0A2E9NCR9-F1
#
_entry.id   AF-A0A2E9NCR9-F1
#
_cell.length_a   1.000
_cell.length_b   1.000
_cell.length_c   1.000
_cell.angle_alpha   90.00
_cell.angle_beta   90.00
_cell.angle_gamma   90.00
#
_symmetry.space_group_name_H-M   'P 1'
#
loop_
_entity.id
_entity.type
_entity.pdbx_description
1 polymer ?
#
loop_
_entity_poly.entity_id
_entity_poly.type
_entity_poly.pdbx_seq_one_letter_code
_entity_poly.pdbx_strand_id
1 'polypeptide(L)'
;MEPIAPAESRLFFGNSYMNAVVIEIAALEGDTFSPKQIVEATGLLGSIVHPLIHKLRDAHFLEFVGRVPGERTLLYRIRDNYWWEAARRYAADREAASAERTAS
;
A
#
# COMPACT_ATOMS: atom_id res chain seq x y z
N MET A 1 10.00 -14.02 -25.14
CA MET A 1 8.98 -12.94 -25.13
C MET A 1 9.20 -12.19 -23.84
N GLU A 2 9.77 -10.98 -23.90
CA GLU A 2 9.89 -10.15 -22.69
C GLU A 2 8.47 -9.80 -22.21
N PRO A 3 8.24 -9.71 -20.88
CA PRO A 3 6.93 -9.35 -20.36
C PRO A 3 6.54 -7.96 -20.87
N ILE A 4 5.31 -7.85 -21.38
CA ILE A 4 4.73 -6.61 -21.95
C ILE A 4 4.69 -5.46 -20.92
N ALA A 5 4.75 -5.79 -19.62
CA ALA A 5 4.83 -4.83 -18.53
C ALA A 5 5.98 -5.18 -17.58
N PRO A 6 6.65 -4.18 -16.96
CA PRO A 6 7.66 -4.42 -15.94
C PRO A 6 7.10 -5.31 -14.82
N ALA A 7 7.90 -6.25 -14.31
CA ALA A 7 7.46 -7.22 -13.30
C ALA A 7 6.92 -6.52 -12.04
N GLU A 8 7.45 -5.35 -11.73
CA GLU A 8 7.09 -4.46 -10.63
C GLU A 8 5.66 -3.94 -10.74
N SER A 9 5.23 -3.57 -11.95
CA SER A 9 3.84 -3.13 -12.20
C SER A 9 2.83 -4.21 -11.83
N ARG A 10 3.19 -5.47 -12.09
CA ARG A 10 2.33 -6.63 -11.85
C ARG A 10 2.18 -6.91 -10.36
N LEU A 11 3.20 -6.57 -9.56
CA LEU A 11 3.10 -6.63 -8.11
C LEU A 11 2.02 -5.67 -7.62
N PHE A 12 2.05 -4.41 -8.07
CA PHE A 12 1.13 -3.36 -7.59
C PHE A 12 -0.31 -3.55 -8.08
N PHE A 13 -0.48 -3.93 -9.35
CA PHE A 13 -1.79 -3.86 -10.03
C PHE A 13 -2.36 -5.22 -10.46
N GLY A 14 -1.56 -6.30 -10.42
CA GLY A 14 -1.96 -7.61 -10.92
C GLY A 14 -2.76 -8.48 -9.94
N ASN A 15 -2.91 -8.06 -8.67
CA ASN A 15 -3.65 -8.76 -7.64
C ASN A 15 -4.54 -7.76 -6.89
N SER A 16 -5.85 -8.03 -6.81
CA SER A 16 -6.82 -7.11 -6.20
C SER A 16 -6.54 -6.81 -4.73
N TYR A 17 -6.10 -7.79 -3.95
CA TYR A 17 -5.72 -7.58 -2.54
C TYR A 17 -4.43 -6.78 -2.42
N MET A 18 -3.43 -7.03 -3.27
CA MET A 18 -2.22 -6.21 -3.28
C MET A 18 -2.53 -4.78 -3.68
N ASN A 19 -3.40 -4.59 -4.68
CA ASN A 19 -3.82 -3.27 -5.11
C ASN A 19 -4.52 -2.53 -3.96
N ALA A 20 -5.47 -3.16 -3.26
CA ALA A 20 -6.11 -2.57 -2.09
C ALA A 20 -5.08 -2.16 -1.02
N VAL A 21 -4.14 -3.05 -0.67
CA VAL A 21 -3.06 -2.76 0.29
C VAL A 21 -2.20 -1.58 -0.16
N VAL A 22 -1.78 -1.55 -1.43
CA VAL A 22 -0.95 -0.48 -1.99
C VAL A 22 -1.69 0.86 -1.98
N ILE A 23 -2.96 0.89 -2.39
CA ILE A 23 -3.74 2.13 -2.43
C ILE A 23 -3.95 2.67 -1.01
N GLU A 24 -4.28 1.83 -0.03
CA GLU A 24 -4.41 2.29 1.35
C GLU A 24 -3.07 2.76 1.93
N ILE A 25 -1.96 2.07 1.67
CA ILE A 25 -0.62 2.54 2.08
C ILE A 25 -0.31 3.90 1.44
N ALA A 26 -0.63 4.08 0.16
CA ALA A 26 -0.37 5.32 -0.58
C ALA A 26 -1.25 6.49 -0.13
N ALA A 27 -2.44 6.20 0.40
CA ALA A 27 -3.38 7.20 0.91
C ALA A 27 -3.07 7.66 2.34
N LEU A 28 -2.25 6.92 3.09
CA LEU A 28 -1.89 7.30 4.46
C LEU A 28 -1.09 8.60 4.48
N GLU A 29 -1.55 9.56 5.28
CA GLU A 29 -0.79 10.76 5.62
C GLU A 29 0.23 10.40 6.73
N GLY A 30 1.52 10.39 6.37
CA GLY A 30 2.61 10.23 7.34
C GLY A 30 3.87 9.54 6.81
N ASP A 31 4.94 9.64 7.59
CA ASP A 31 6.26 9.09 7.21
C ASP A 31 6.38 7.57 7.39
N THR A 32 5.51 6.97 8.22
CA THR A 32 5.54 5.54 8.53
C THR A 32 4.15 4.99 8.78
N PHE A 33 3.97 3.70 8.55
CA PHE A 33 2.74 2.97 8.85
C PHE A 33 3.01 1.61 9.50
N SER A 34 1.99 1.06 10.14
CA SER A 34 1.99 -0.29 10.70
C SER A 34 1.07 -1.23 9.90
N PRO A 35 1.33 -2.54 9.87
CA PRO A 35 0.42 -3.51 9.26
C PRO A 35 -1.01 -3.48 9.83
N LYS A 36 -1.15 -3.10 11.11
CA LYS A 36 -2.45 -2.98 11.78
C LYS A 36 -3.30 -1.88 11.14
N GLN A 37 -2.72 -0.72 10.86
CA GLN A 37 -3.42 0.37 10.17
C GLN A 37 -3.92 -0.07 8.80
N ILE A 38 -3.15 -0.88 8.08
CA ILE A 38 -3.54 -1.37 6.75
C ILE A 38 -4.66 -2.41 6.84
N VAL A 39 -4.62 -3.29 7.86
CA VAL A 39 -5.74 -4.21 8.15
C VAL A 39 -7.03 -3.42 8.41
N GLU A 40 -6.95 -2.37 9.23
CA GLU A 40 -8.10 -1.53 9.56
C GLU A 40 -8.63 -0.76 8.34
N ALA A 41 -7.74 -0.16 7.53
CA ALA A 41 -8.12 0.61 6.34
C ALA A 41 -8.70 -0.26 5.22
N THR A 42 -8.15 -1.46 5.00
CA THR A 42 -8.58 -2.36 3.92
C THR A 42 -9.76 -3.26 4.32
N GLY A 43 -9.99 -3.49 5.62
CA GLY A 43 -10.92 -4.51 6.12
C GLY A 43 -10.49 -5.95 5.85
N LEU A 44 -9.28 -6.17 5.32
CA LEU A 44 -8.76 -7.51 5.03
C LEU A 44 -8.21 -8.19 6.28
N LEU A 45 -8.24 -9.52 6.30
CA LEU A 45 -7.63 -10.29 7.39
C LEU A 45 -6.12 -10.04 7.47
N GLY A 46 -5.57 -9.97 8.68
CA GLY A 46 -4.13 -9.84 8.89
C GLY A 46 -3.32 -10.96 8.21
N SER A 47 -3.86 -12.18 8.13
CA SER A 47 -3.26 -13.30 7.40
C SER A 47 -3.10 -13.05 5.89
N ILE A 48 -3.84 -12.10 5.32
CA ILE A 48 -3.70 -11.63 3.93
C ILE A 48 -2.74 -10.44 3.88
N VAL A 49 -2.92 -9.45 4.76
CA VAL A 49 -2.15 -8.19 4.72
C VAL A 49 -0.67 -8.42 5.05
N HIS A 50 -0.34 -9.22 6.07
CA HIS A 50 1.05 -9.42 6.49
C HIS A 50 1.95 -10.00 5.37
N PRO A 51 1.56 -11.08 4.67
CA PRO A 51 2.32 -11.57 3.52
C PRO A 51 2.48 -10.55 2.39
N LEU A 52 1.48 -9.71 2.14
CA LEU A 52 1.55 -8.69 1.07
C LEU A 52 2.53 -7.57 1.41
N ILE A 53 2.51 -7.09 2.66
CA ILE A 53 3.51 -6.12 3.15
C ILE A 53 4.92 -6.72 3.08
N HIS A 54 5.09 -7.99 3.45
CA HIS A 54 6.39 -8.66 3.33
C HIS A 54 6.85 -8.74 1.87
N LYS A 55 5.96 -9.08 0.92
CA LYS A 55 6.30 -9.08 -0.51
C LYS A 55 6.75 -7.70 -1.00
N LEU A 56 6.08 -6.63 -0.60
CA LEU A 56 6.48 -5.26 -0.96
C LEU A 56 7.84 -4.90 -0.37
N ARG A 57 8.11 -5.27 0.88
CA ARG A 57 9.42 -5.07 1.53
C ARG A 57 10.53 -5.86 0.85
N ASP A 58 10.30 -7.13 0.57
CA ASP A 58 11.29 -8.02 -0.04
C ASP A 58 11.60 -7.59 -1.49
N ALA A 59 10.63 -6.95 -2.16
CA ALA A 59 10.83 -6.28 -3.45
C ALA A 59 11.34 -4.83 -3.33
N HIS A 60 11.79 -4.41 -2.15
CA HIS A 60 12.39 -3.09 -1.87
C HIS A 60 11.48 -1.87 -2.08
N PHE A 61 10.16 -2.05 -2.10
CA PHE A 61 9.19 -0.95 -2.12
C PHE A 61 8.95 -0.32 -0.75
N LEU A 62 9.30 -1.04 0.31
CA LEU A 62 9.18 -0.63 1.70
C LEU A 62 10.50 -0.81 2.44
N GLU A 63 10.71 0.03 3.44
CA GLU A 63 11.79 -0.09 4.42
C GLU A 63 11.20 -0.42 5.79
N PHE A 64 11.85 -1.33 6.53
CA PHE A 64 11.52 -1.56 7.94
C PHE A 64 12.22 -0.50 8.80
N VAL A 65 11.42 0.29 9.53
CA VAL A 65 11.93 1.42 10.32
C VAL A 65 12.21 1.02 11.76
N GLY A 66 11.46 0.05 12.29
CA GLY A 66 11.60 -0.39 13.67
C GLY A 66 10.28 -0.80 14.29
N ARG A 67 10.17 -0.57 15.60
CA ARG A 67 8.95 -0.84 16.37
C ARG A 67 8.49 0.43 17.06
N VAL A 68 7.17 0.53 17.28
CA VAL A 68 6.62 1.54 18.18
C VAL A 68 7.24 1.33 19.58
N PRO A 69 7.80 2.38 20.22
CA PRO A 69 8.39 2.25 21.54
C PRO A 69 7.40 1.69 22.56
N GLY A 70 7.82 0.67 23.31
CA GLY A 70 6.96 0.00 24.31
C GLY A 70 5.96 -1.00 23.73
N GLU A 71 5.89 -1.16 22.40
CA GLU A 71 5.00 -2.09 21.72
C GLU A 71 5.75 -3.10 20.84
N ARG A 72 5.05 -4.18 20.46
CA ARG A 72 5.55 -5.14 19.47
C ARG A 72 5.18 -4.75 18.03
N THR A 73 4.49 -3.63 17.84
CA THR A 73 4.00 -3.14 16.55
C THR A 73 5.16 -2.73 15.65
N LEU A 74 5.23 -3.33 14.46
CA LEU A 74 6.25 -3.05 13.44
C LEU A 74 5.88 -1.78 12.64
N LEU A 75 6.88 -0.97 12.32
CA LEU A 75 6.74 0.23 11.48
C LEU A 75 7.51 0.09 10.17
N TYR A 76 6.86 0.51 9.09
CA TYR A 76 7.38 0.52 7.74
C TYR A 76 7.30 1.92 7.14
N ARG A 77 8.19 2.21 6.19
CA ARG A 77 8.19 3.43 5.39
C ARG A 77 8.17 3.08 3.90
N ILE A 78 7.47 3.89 3.11
CA ILE A 78 7.50 3.81 1.65
C ILE A 78 8.89 4.21 1.13
N ARG A 79 9.46 3.40 0.23
CA ARG A 79 10.59 3.82 -0.60
C ARG A 79 10.07 4.43 -1.89
N ASP A 80 10.06 5.74 -1.97
CA ASP A 80 9.46 6.47 -3.08
C ASP A 80 10.02 6.06 -4.44
N ASN A 81 9.10 5.86 -5.38
CA ASN A 81 9.35 5.58 -6.78
C ASN A 81 8.07 5.86 -7.60
N TYR A 82 8.19 5.74 -8.91
CA TYR A 82 7.12 6.06 -9.85
C TYR A 82 5.85 5.17 -9.70
N TRP A 83 5.96 3.96 -9.13
CA TRP A 83 4.79 3.12 -8.84
C TRP A 83 3.98 3.63 -7.66
N TRP A 84 4.66 4.11 -6.61
CA TRP A 84 3.99 4.77 -5.49
C TRP A 84 3.36 6.10 -5.90
N GLU A 85 3.99 6.84 -6.81
CA GLU A 85 3.38 8.03 -7.40
C GLU A 85 2.08 7.70 -8.15
N ALA A 86 2.09 6.66 -8.99
CA ALA A 86 0.89 6.19 -9.66
C ALA A 86 -0.20 5.73 -8.68
N ALA A 87 0.17 5.01 -7.61
CA ALA A 87 -0.74 4.58 -6.57
C ALA A 87 -1.38 5.77 -5.82
N ARG A 88 -0.58 6.78 -5.46
CA ARG A 88 -1.06 8.02 -4.84
C ARG A 88 -2.03 8.77 -5.75
N ARG A 89 -1.71 8.88 -7.04
CA ARG A 89 -2.60 9.54 -8.01
C ARG A 89 -3.93 8.80 -8.11
N TYR A 90 -3.89 7.47 -8.22
CA TYR A 90 -5.10 6.65 -8.25
C TYR A 90 -5.93 6.82 -6.97
N ALA A 91 -5.30 6.82 -5.79
CA ALA A 91 -5.98 7.01 -4.52
C ALA A 91 -6.70 8.36 -4.45
N ALA A 92 -6.04 9.44 -4.87
CA ALA A 92 -6.60 10.78 -4.91
C ALA A 92 -7.78 10.89 -5.89
N ASP A 93 -7.64 10.34 -7.10
CA ASP A 93 -8.70 10.36 -8.11
C ASP A 93 -9.92 9.52 -7.65
N ARG A 94 -9.69 8.40 -6.95
CA ARG A 94 -10.77 7.57 -6.34
C ARG A 94 -11.53 8.32 -5.26
N GLU A 95 -10.84 9.07 -4.41
CA GLU A 95 -11.46 9.86 -3.34
C GLU A 95 -12.30 11.00 -3.92
N ALA A 96 -11.74 11.75 -4.89
CA ALA A 96 -12.46 12.81 -5.59
C ALA A 96 -13.76 12.30 -6.24
N ALA A 97 -13.68 11.17 -6.96
CA ALA A 97 -14.85 10.54 -7.57
C ALA A 97 -15.90 10.07 -6.54
N SER A 98 -15.48 9.73 -5.31
CA SER A 98 -16.39 9.33 -4.23
C SER A 98 -17.09 10.54 -3.60
N ALA A 99 -16.39 11.66 -3.45
CA ALA A 99 -16.96 12.92 -2.99
C ALA A 99 -18.01 13.47 -3.97
N GLU A 100 -17.72 13.45 -5.28
CA GLU A 100 -18.66 13.90 -6.33
C GLU A 100 -19.99 13.12 -6.33
N ARG A 101 -19.94 11.80 -6.06
CA ARG A 101 -21.13 10.94 -5.99
C ARG A 101 -21.98 11.17 -4.75
N THR A 102 -21.39 11.69 -3.68
CA THR A 102 -22.11 12.01 -2.43
C THR A 102 -22.75 13.40 -2.50
N ALA A 103 -22.25 14.26 -3.38
CA ALA A 103 -22.74 15.62 -3.60
C ALA A 103 -23.86 15.74 -4.66
N SER A 104 -24.15 14.66 -5.40
CA SER A 104 -25.26 14.57 -6.38
C SER A 104 -26.47 13.86 -5.79
#